data_AF-A0A310SIC8-F1
#
_entry.id   AF-A0A310SIC8-F1
#
_cell.length_a   1.000
_cell.length_b   1.000
_cell.length_c   1.000
_cell.angle_alpha   90.00
_cell.angle_beta   90.00
_cell.angle_gamma   90.00
#
_symmetry.space_group_name_H-M   'P 1'
#
loop_
_entity.id
_entity.type
_entity.pdbx_description
1 polymer ?
#
loop_
_entity_poly.entity_id
_entity_poly.type
_entity_poly.pdbx_seq_one_letter_code
_entity_poly.pdbx_strand_id
1 'polypeptide(L)'
;MVYSTQHKILLQALMNEDNDKVSTIINQINEQLQPLNMLIKKAQCEITGQLYWILISTVLDEITRFQTEFSKGQLALLRAIFSEIITSDNGYIQSTTCLNLCSLPDVKLSKAEAEEFLDDIVKRKWLSYKDGYYYMGVRSITELMPYFRATYGSNLNVCYLCKQVIFHKSGFAGEDMNEVEISNKRISCSKNQKEAC
;
A
#
# COMPACT_ATOMS: atom_id res chain seq x y z
N MET A 1 -24.56 18.13 -2.14
CA MET A 1 -23.81 17.57 -3.28
C MET A 1 -23.21 16.25 -2.84
N VAL A 2 -23.86 15.15 -3.22
CA VAL A 2 -23.38 13.79 -2.93
C VAL A 2 -22.28 13.52 -3.95
N TYR A 3 -21.01 13.60 -3.54
CA TYR A 3 -19.91 13.14 -4.38
C TYR A 3 -20.08 11.64 -4.59
N SER A 4 -20.34 11.24 -5.83
CA SER A 4 -20.51 9.85 -6.23
C SER A 4 -19.24 9.05 -5.95
N THR A 5 -19.45 7.82 -5.47
CA THR A 5 -18.49 6.87 -4.88
C THR A 5 -17.49 6.27 -5.88
N GLN A 6 -16.96 7.01 -6.86
CA GLN A 6 -16.22 6.40 -7.98
C GLN A 6 -15.05 7.19 -8.58
N HIS A 7 -14.27 7.96 -7.82
CA HIS A 7 -13.02 8.50 -8.39
C HIS A 7 -11.86 8.47 -7.40
N LYS A 8 -11.10 7.37 -7.42
CA LYS A 8 -9.67 7.40 -7.12
C LYS A 8 -8.96 6.73 -8.29
N ILE A 9 -8.44 7.57 -9.18
CA ILE A 9 -7.71 7.11 -10.36
C ILE A 9 -6.32 6.73 -9.87
N LEU A 10 -6.01 5.44 -9.93
CA LEU A 10 -4.62 4.99 -9.96
C LEU A 10 -4.09 5.38 -11.34
N LEU A 11 -3.35 6.48 -11.43
CA LEU A 11 -2.78 6.92 -12.69
C LEU A 11 -1.59 5.99 -13.01
N GLN A 12 -1.88 4.96 -13.80
CA GLN A 12 -0.89 4.01 -14.31
C GLN A 12 -0.27 4.49 -15.63
N ALA A 13 -0.87 5.50 -16.26
CA ALA A 13 -0.40 6.17 -17.45
C ALA A 13 -0.23 7.66 -17.15
N LEU A 14 0.73 8.30 -17.83
CA LEU A 14 1.37 9.60 -17.54
C LEU A 14 2.55 9.37 -16.57
N MET A 15 3.81 9.30 -17.00
CA MET A 15 4.46 10.02 -18.08
C MET A 15 5.76 9.29 -18.47
N ASN A 16 5.93 9.00 -19.76
CA ASN A 16 7.23 8.69 -20.37
C ASN A 16 7.93 10.00 -20.80
N GLU A 17 7.77 11.08 -20.02
CA GLU A 17 8.40 12.37 -20.27
C GLU A 17 8.98 12.94 -18.99
N ASP A 18 10.10 13.65 -19.17
CA ASP A 18 10.91 14.43 -18.24
C ASP A 18 10.31 14.59 -16.82
N ASN A 19 10.87 13.82 -15.87
CA ASN A 19 10.40 13.66 -14.48
C ASN A 19 10.17 15.00 -13.75
N ASP A 20 10.94 16.01 -14.12
CA ASP A 20 10.89 17.36 -13.53
C ASP A 20 9.61 18.12 -13.92
N LYS A 21 9.13 17.94 -15.15
CA LYS A 21 7.89 18.58 -15.62
C LYS A 21 6.67 17.95 -14.98
N VAL A 22 6.67 16.62 -14.84
CA VAL A 22 5.62 15.87 -14.14
C VAL A 22 5.46 16.38 -12.72
N SER A 23 6.57 16.45 -11.99
CA SER A 23 6.59 16.84 -10.59
C SER A 23 6.09 18.28 -10.42
N THR A 24 6.48 19.18 -11.33
CA THR A 24 6.00 20.57 -11.33
C THR A 24 4.47 20.65 -11.52
N ILE A 25 3.92 19.92 -12.49
CA ILE A 25 2.47 19.89 -12.75
C ILE A 25 1.72 19.29 -11.55
N ILE A 26 2.21 18.19 -10.99
CA ILE A 26 1.60 17.56 -9.82
C ILE A 26 1.59 18.51 -8.62
N ASN A 27 2.67 19.27 -8.41
CA ASN A 27 2.73 20.28 -7.34
C ASN A 27 1.67 21.37 -7.53
N GLN A 28 1.51 21.90 -8.75
CA GLN A 28 0.47 22.87 -9.07
C GLN A 28 -0.95 22.31 -8.84
N ILE A 29 -1.18 21.04 -9.21
CA ILE A 29 -2.46 20.37 -8.93
C ILE A 29 -2.67 20.23 -7.42
N ASN A 30 -1.65 19.82 -6.68
CA ASN A 30 -1.70 19.64 -5.23
C ASN A 30 -2.01 20.94 -4.48
N GLU A 31 -1.52 22.09 -4.95
CA GLU A 31 -1.90 23.40 -4.42
C GLU A 31 -3.41 23.64 -4.52
N GLN A 32 -4.04 23.21 -5.63
CA GLN A 32 -5.49 23.33 -5.83
C GLN A 32 -6.29 22.29 -5.05
N LEU A 33 -5.70 21.13 -4.74
CA LEU A 33 -6.34 20.07 -3.96
C LEU A 33 -6.26 20.30 -2.45
N GLN A 34 -5.33 21.15 -1.98
CA GLN A 34 -5.10 21.41 -0.56
C GLN A 34 -6.36 21.88 0.20
N PRO A 35 -7.20 22.80 -0.32
CA PRO A 35 -8.46 23.18 0.34
C PRO A 35 -9.48 22.05 0.45
N LEU A 36 -9.37 21.02 -0.38
CA LEU A 36 -10.23 19.84 -0.38
C LEU A 36 -9.69 18.72 0.53
N ASN A 37 -8.58 18.96 1.23
CA ASN A 37 -7.86 17.95 1.99
C ASN A 37 -7.52 16.72 1.13
N MET A 38 -7.06 16.94 -0.10
CA MET A 38 -6.60 15.89 -0.99
C MET A 38 -5.18 16.17 -1.48
N LEU A 39 -4.47 15.11 -1.85
CA LEU A 39 -3.09 15.18 -2.34
C LEU A 39 -2.83 14.06 -3.34
N ILE A 40 -2.18 14.34 -4.46
CA ILE A 40 -1.59 13.33 -5.34
C ILE A 40 -0.16 13.07 -4.88
N LYS A 41 0.14 11.81 -4.58
CA LYS A 41 1.44 11.36 -4.08
C LYS A 41 2.04 10.28 -4.98
N LYS A 42 3.35 10.35 -5.22
CA LYS A 42 4.14 9.30 -5.87
C LYS A 42 4.40 8.17 -4.87
N ALA A 43 4.15 6.93 -5.26
CA ALA A 43 4.41 5.74 -4.45
C ALA A 43 4.94 4.60 -5.32
N GLN A 44 5.79 3.75 -4.75
CA GLN A 44 6.34 2.58 -5.43
C GLN A 44 5.75 1.31 -4.81
N CYS A 45 5.35 0.34 -5.64
CA CYS A 45 4.97 -0.98 -5.16
C CYS A 45 6.21 -1.72 -4.64
N GLU A 46 6.18 -2.16 -3.38
CA GLU A 46 7.28 -2.91 -2.75
C GLU A 46 7.59 -4.24 -3.46
N ILE A 47 6.62 -4.81 -4.19
CA ILE A 47 6.73 -6.14 -4.81
C ILE A 47 7.16 -6.06 -6.27
N THR A 48 6.61 -5.12 -7.04
CA THR A 48 6.85 -5.00 -8.49
C THR A 48 7.84 -3.90 -8.83
N GLY A 49 8.14 -2.98 -7.92
CA GLY A 49 8.94 -1.78 -8.19
C GLY A 49 8.24 -0.75 -9.07
N GLN A 50 7.00 -1.00 -9.51
CA GLN A 50 6.24 -0.07 -10.35
C GLN A 50 5.88 1.20 -9.57
N LEU A 51 6.07 2.35 -10.20
CA LEU A 51 5.66 3.66 -9.68
C LEU A 51 4.19 3.94 -9.98
N TYR A 52 3.52 4.59 -9.03
CA TYR A 52 2.13 4.99 -9.08
C TYR A 52 1.98 6.43 -8.58
N TRP A 53 1.08 7.18 -9.21
CA TRP A 53 0.56 8.41 -8.64
C TRP A 53 -0.82 8.13 -8.05
N ILE A 54 -0.99 8.46 -6.78
CA ILE A 54 -2.15 8.08 -5.98
C ILE A 54 -2.77 9.33 -5.37
N LEU A 55 -4.06 9.55 -5.65
CA LEU A 55 -4.86 10.58 -5.00
C LEU A 55 -5.34 10.09 -3.62
N ILE A 56 -4.85 10.73 -2.55
CA ILE A 56 -5.19 10.42 -1.16
C ILE A 56 -5.92 11.58 -0.49
N SER A 57 -6.71 11.29 0.53
CA SER A 57 -7.19 12.32 1.46
C SER A 57 -6.07 12.63 2.46
N THR A 58 -5.98 13.87 2.90
CA THR A 58 -5.07 14.29 3.99
C THR A 58 -5.77 14.30 5.35
N VAL A 59 -7.06 13.97 5.41
CA VAL A 59 -7.82 13.87 6.65
C VAL A 59 -7.49 12.55 7.37
N LEU A 60 -7.15 12.63 8.66
CA LEU A 60 -6.77 11.47 9.49
C LEU A 60 -7.89 10.39 9.64
N ASP A 61 -9.14 10.74 9.36
CA ASP A 61 -10.28 9.83 9.42
C ASP A 61 -10.45 8.98 8.14
N GLU A 62 -9.38 8.75 7.37
CA GLU A 62 -9.45 7.84 6.20
C GLU A 62 -9.89 6.41 6.57
N ILE A 63 -9.80 6.04 7.86
CA ILE A 63 -10.34 4.79 8.40
C ILE A 63 -11.85 4.68 8.10
N THR A 64 -12.64 5.73 8.32
CA THR A 64 -14.08 5.69 8.03
C THR A 64 -14.36 5.64 6.54
N ARG A 65 -13.52 6.25 5.69
CA ARG A 65 -13.68 6.20 4.23
C ARG A 65 -13.45 4.81 3.67
N PHE A 66 -12.37 4.13 4.08
CA PHE A 66 -12.12 2.73 3.75
C PHE A 66 -13.28 1.83 4.20
N GLN A 67 -13.89 2.13 5.35
CA GLN A 67 -15.08 1.42 5.84
C GLN A 67 -16.33 1.58 4.98
N THR A 68 -16.39 2.59 4.09
CA THR A 68 -17.56 2.80 3.21
C THR A 68 -17.44 2.11 1.85
N GLU A 69 -16.24 1.70 1.43
CA GLU A 69 -16.02 1.06 0.11
C GLU A 69 -16.35 -0.45 0.08
N PHE A 70 -16.54 -1.06 1.25
CA PHE A 70 -16.60 -2.51 1.42
C PHE A 70 -17.69 -2.91 2.41
N SER A 71 -18.25 -4.10 2.23
CA SER A 71 -19.18 -4.68 3.20
C SER A 71 -18.47 -4.96 4.53
N LYS A 72 -19.24 -5.12 5.62
CA LYS A 72 -18.65 -5.46 6.94
C LYS A 72 -17.80 -6.74 6.89
N GLY A 73 -18.25 -7.77 6.17
CA GLY A 73 -17.51 -9.03 6.01
C GLY A 73 -16.22 -8.86 5.21
N GLN A 74 -16.26 -8.08 4.12
CA GLN A 74 -15.09 -7.73 3.31
C GLN A 74 -14.04 -6.94 4.11
N LEU A 75 -14.49 -5.97 4.91
CA LEU A 75 -13.62 -5.20 5.80
C LEU A 75 -12.98 -6.08 6.87
N ALA A 76 -13.75 -7.00 7.46
CA ALA A 76 -13.23 -7.94 8.45
C ALA A 76 -12.14 -8.83 7.84
N LEU A 77 -12.38 -9.38 6.64
CA LEU A 77 -11.41 -10.20 5.94
C LEU A 77 -10.14 -9.41 5.60
N LEU A 78 -10.29 -8.21 5.04
CA LEU A 78 -9.14 -7.38 4.64
C LEU A 78 -8.31 -6.93 5.85
N ARG A 79 -8.94 -6.61 6.97
CA ARG A 79 -8.23 -6.30 8.23
C ARG A 79 -7.49 -7.51 8.79
N ALA A 80 -8.09 -8.70 8.74
CA ALA A 80 -7.43 -9.92 9.15
C ALA A 80 -6.19 -10.18 8.28
N ILE A 81 -6.30 -10.01 6.96
CA ILE A 81 -5.18 -10.12 6.02
C ILE A 81 -4.08 -9.11 6.34
N PHE A 82 -4.43 -7.84 6.59
CA PHE A 82 -3.44 -6.83 6.98
C PHE A 82 -2.73 -7.20 8.28
N SER A 83 -3.47 -7.68 9.27
CA SER A 83 -2.89 -8.14 10.54
C SER A 83 -1.88 -9.26 10.29
N GLU A 84 -2.27 -10.32 9.56
CA GLU A 84 -1.37 -11.44 9.23
C GLU A 84 -0.12 -10.99 8.47
N ILE A 85 -0.27 -10.11 7.48
CA ILE A 85 0.88 -9.58 6.72
C ILE A 85 1.82 -8.80 7.65
N ILE A 86 1.30 -7.91 8.48
CA ILE A 86 2.09 -7.03 9.36
C ILE A 86 2.80 -7.84 10.46
N THR A 87 2.13 -8.84 11.02
CA THR A 87 2.70 -9.68 12.10
C THR A 87 3.56 -10.83 11.58
N SER A 88 3.50 -11.14 10.29
CA SER A 88 4.35 -12.18 9.69
C SER A 88 5.83 -11.79 9.66
N ASP A 89 6.68 -12.81 9.71
CA ASP A 89 8.13 -12.61 9.64
C ASP A 89 8.61 -12.12 8.28
N ASN A 90 7.88 -12.40 7.19
CA ASN A 90 8.30 -12.09 5.82
C ASN A 90 7.48 -10.98 5.14
N GLY A 91 6.36 -10.59 5.73
CA GLY A 91 5.49 -9.55 5.18
C GLY A 91 4.54 -10.04 4.09
N TYR A 92 4.04 -11.27 4.20
CA TYR A 92 3.09 -11.87 3.26
C TYR A 92 2.23 -12.94 3.91
N ILE A 93 1.12 -13.29 3.26
CA ILE A 93 0.24 -14.40 3.63
C ILE A 93 0.03 -15.33 2.43
N GLN A 94 0.06 -16.64 2.64
CA GLN A 94 -0.24 -17.63 1.59
C GLN A 94 -1.74 -17.58 1.21
N SER A 95 -2.06 -17.78 -0.07
CA SER A 95 -3.44 -17.72 -0.57
C SER A 95 -4.40 -18.67 0.15
N THR A 96 -3.96 -19.89 0.45
CA THR A 96 -4.74 -20.88 1.20
C THR A 96 -5.03 -20.43 2.63
N THR A 97 -4.03 -19.88 3.32
CA THR A 97 -4.18 -19.30 4.65
C THR A 97 -5.13 -18.11 4.61
N CYS A 98 -5.02 -17.25 3.60
CA CYS A 98 -5.90 -16.11 3.37
C CYS A 98 -7.37 -16.53 3.24
N LEU A 99 -7.67 -17.57 2.45
CA LEU A 99 -9.04 -18.10 2.31
C LEU A 99 -9.57 -18.77 3.59
N ASN A 100 -8.68 -19.27 4.44
CA ASN A 100 -9.08 -19.84 5.73
C ASN A 100 -9.48 -18.75 6.75
N LEU A 101 -9.09 -17.48 6.55
CA LEU A 101 -9.56 -16.36 7.38
C LEU A 101 -11.07 -16.13 7.26
N CYS A 102 -11.72 -16.67 6.22
CA CYS A 102 -13.19 -16.65 6.10
C CYS A 102 -13.91 -17.44 7.19
N SER A 103 -13.20 -18.31 7.92
CA SER A 103 -13.76 -19.02 9.07
C SER A 103 -13.79 -18.18 10.36
N LEU A 104 -13.21 -16.98 10.36
CA LEU A 104 -13.27 -16.08 11.51
C LEU A 104 -14.71 -15.59 11.75
N PRO A 105 -15.17 -15.49 13.02
CA PRO A 105 -16.56 -15.15 13.35
C PRO A 105 -17.07 -13.83 12.73
N ASP A 106 -16.18 -12.85 12.59
CA ASP A 106 -16.52 -11.53 12.03
C ASP A 106 -16.52 -11.51 10.50
N VAL A 107 -15.92 -12.51 9.85
CA VAL A 107 -15.84 -12.62 8.40
C VAL A 107 -17.06 -13.37 7.88
N LYS A 108 -18.11 -12.60 7.60
CA LYS A 108 -19.36 -13.13 7.02
C LYS A 108 -19.29 -13.20 5.50
N LEU A 109 -18.38 -14.03 4.98
CA LEU A 109 -18.21 -14.30 3.55
C LEU A 109 -18.05 -15.80 3.32
N SER A 110 -18.66 -16.33 2.27
CA SER A 110 -18.32 -17.64 1.73
C SER A 110 -16.93 -17.63 1.09
N LYS A 111 -16.35 -18.82 0.85
CA LYS A 111 -15.06 -18.93 0.17
C LYS A 111 -15.08 -18.35 -1.25
N ALA A 112 -16.17 -18.57 -1.99
CA ALA A 112 -16.32 -18.03 -3.34
C ALA A 112 -16.41 -16.50 -3.35
N GLU A 113 -17.18 -15.90 -2.43
CA GLU A 113 -17.25 -14.44 -2.28
C GLU A 113 -15.90 -13.84 -1.84
N ALA A 114 -15.14 -14.57 -1.03
CA ALA A 114 -13.80 -14.15 -0.62
C ALA A 114 -12.79 -14.21 -1.77
N GLU A 115 -12.83 -15.24 -2.62
CA GLU A 115 -12.00 -15.33 -3.84
C GLU A 115 -12.30 -14.18 -4.79
N GLU A 116 -13.58 -13.91 -5.08
CA GLU A 116 -13.99 -12.78 -5.92
C GLU A 116 -13.53 -11.44 -5.33
N PHE A 117 -13.68 -11.29 -4.01
CA PHE A 117 -13.22 -10.10 -3.30
C PHE A 117 -11.70 -9.93 -3.36
N LEU A 118 -10.93 -11.00 -3.17
CA LEU A 118 -9.46 -10.98 -3.25
C LEU A 118 -8.99 -10.54 -4.64
N ASP A 119 -9.63 -11.03 -5.70
CA ASP A 119 -9.35 -10.62 -7.07
C ASP A 119 -9.64 -9.13 -7.30
N ASP A 120 -10.77 -8.62 -6.79
CA ASP A 120 -11.12 -7.20 -6.87
C ASP A 120 -10.09 -6.31 -6.16
N ILE A 121 -9.73 -6.65 -4.91
CA ILE A 121 -8.84 -5.80 -4.12
C ILE A 121 -7.39 -5.84 -4.61
N VAL A 122 -6.96 -6.92 -5.28
CA VAL A 122 -5.68 -6.95 -6.02
C VAL A 122 -5.73 -6.06 -7.25
N LYS A 123 -6.82 -6.10 -8.04
CA LYS A 123 -7.01 -5.19 -9.19
C LYS A 123 -6.97 -3.73 -8.75
N ARG A 124 -7.62 -3.41 -7.62
CA ARG A 124 -7.70 -2.08 -7.00
C ARG A 124 -6.46 -1.69 -6.17
N LYS A 125 -5.43 -2.54 -6.15
CA LYS A 125 -4.12 -2.31 -5.50
C LYS A 125 -4.14 -2.16 -3.97
N TRP A 126 -5.20 -2.64 -3.32
CA TRP A 126 -5.21 -2.79 -1.86
C TRP A 126 -4.31 -3.95 -1.43
N LEU A 127 -4.25 -5.03 -2.22
CA LEU A 127 -3.26 -6.09 -2.08
C LEU A 127 -2.42 -6.21 -3.35
N SER A 128 -1.25 -6.83 -3.21
CA SER A 128 -0.46 -7.34 -4.34
C SER A 128 -0.44 -8.86 -4.25
N TYR A 129 -0.46 -9.55 -5.38
CA TYR A 129 -0.40 -11.01 -5.45
C TYR A 129 0.79 -11.43 -6.30
N LYS A 130 1.61 -12.33 -5.77
CA LYS A 130 2.78 -12.88 -6.45
C LYS A 130 3.11 -14.27 -5.90
N ASP A 131 3.31 -15.23 -6.81
CA ASP A 131 3.80 -16.59 -6.50
C ASP A 131 2.99 -17.34 -5.42
N GLY A 132 1.67 -17.17 -5.38
CA GLY A 132 0.81 -17.83 -4.38
C GLY A 132 0.65 -17.08 -3.07
N TYR A 133 1.24 -15.88 -2.95
CA TYR A 133 1.21 -15.07 -1.74
C TYR A 133 0.57 -13.71 -1.98
N TYR A 134 -0.16 -13.22 -0.98
CA TYR A 134 -0.64 -11.86 -0.90
C TYR A 134 0.30 -11.00 -0.06
N TYR A 135 0.53 -9.79 -0.52
CA TYR A 135 1.37 -8.76 0.08
C TYR A 135 0.56 -7.48 0.23
N MET A 136 1.06 -6.56 1.06
CA MET A 136 0.46 -5.23 1.19
C MET A 136 0.50 -4.49 -0.16
N GLY A 137 -0.66 -4.01 -0.61
CA GLY A 137 -0.74 -3.26 -1.86
C GLY A 137 -0.31 -1.81 -1.70
N VAL A 138 0.22 -1.21 -2.77
CA VAL A 138 0.71 0.19 -2.77
C VAL A 138 -0.37 1.19 -2.36
N ARG A 139 -1.64 0.92 -2.67
CA ARG A 139 -2.77 1.78 -2.27
C ARG A 139 -2.97 1.71 -0.76
N SER A 140 -2.95 0.52 -0.17
CA SER A 140 -3.05 0.34 1.29
C SER A 140 -1.92 1.05 2.01
N ILE A 141 -0.67 0.89 1.56
CA ILE A 141 0.49 1.57 2.15
C ILE A 141 0.32 3.10 2.11
N THR A 142 -0.22 3.64 1.02
CA THR A 142 -0.27 5.08 0.80
C THR A 142 -1.45 5.74 1.51
N GLU A 143 -2.63 5.14 1.46
CA GLU A 143 -3.86 5.66 2.09
C GLU A 143 -3.91 5.31 3.59
N LEU A 144 -3.60 4.06 3.95
CA LEU A 144 -3.88 3.57 5.31
C LEU A 144 -2.67 3.67 6.25
N MET A 145 -1.60 4.37 5.89
CA MET A 145 -0.45 4.56 6.78
C MET A 145 -0.83 5.14 8.15
N PRO A 146 -1.70 6.16 8.27
CA PRO A 146 -2.12 6.66 9.59
C PRO A 146 -2.80 5.58 10.43
N TYR A 147 -3.69 4.79 9.81
CA TYR A 147 -4.34 3.64 10.44
C TYR A 147 -3.30 2.62 10.93
N PHE A 148 -2.37 2.23 10.06
CA PHE A 148 -1.38 1.23 10.41
C PHE A 148 -0.49 1.69 11.57
N ARG A 149 -0.07 2.95 11.60
CA ARG A 149 0.71 3.51 12.71
C ARG A 149 -0.08 3.53 14.02
N ALA A 150 -1.36 3.90 13.96
CA ALA A 150 -2.23 3.94 15.14
C ALA A 150 -2.54 2.55 15.70
N THR A 151 -2.70 1.53 14.85
CA THR A 151 -3.09 0.17 15.26
C THR A 151 -1.90 -0.73 15.56
N TYR A 152 -0.80 -0.62 14.82
CA TYR A 152 0.32 -1.58 14.86
C TYR A 152 1.66 -0.95 15.26
N GLY A 153 1.70 0.28 15.79
CA GLY A 153 2.89 1.12 15.94
C GLY A 153 4.24 0.39 16.16
N SER A 154 4.34 -0.47 17.18
CA SER A 154 5.57 -1.24 17.51
C SER A 154 5.91 -2.39 16.56
N ASN A 155 4.94 -2.87 15.80
CA ASN A 155 5.04 -4.05 14.93
C ASN A 155 5.36 -3.66 13.48
N LEU A 156 5.44 -2.37 13.16
CA LEU A 156 5.81 -1.89 11.83
C LEU A 156 7.32 -1.90 11.65
N ASN A 157 7.77 -2.51 10.56
CA ASN A 157 9.17 -2.53 10.19
C ASN A 157 9.55 -1.21 9.52
N VAL A 158 10.73 -0.69 9.84
CA VAL A 158 11.25 0.54 9.25
C VAL A 158 12.53 0.24 8.49
N CYS A 159 12.58 0.64 7.22
CA CYS A 159 13.78 0.53 6.41
C CYS A 159 14.91 1.36 7.04
N TYR A 160 16.07 0.74 7.31
CA TYR A 160 17.20 1.42 7.93
C TYR A 160 17.76 2.55 7.07
N LEU A 161 17.69 2.43 5.74
CA LEU A 161 18.15 3.43 4.77
C LEU A 161 17.10 4.53 4.58
N CYS A 162 15.88 4.07 4.29
CA CYS A 162 14.62 4.78 4.12
C CYS A 162 14.17 5.76 5.20
N LYS A 163 14.24 5.22 6.43
CA LYS A 163 13.37 5.57 7.55
C LYS A 163 11.86 5.50 7.26
N GLN A 164 11.46 4.90 6.13
CA GLN A 164 10.07 4.63 5.78
C GLN A 164 9.63 3.28 6.31
N VAL A 165 8.34 3.15 6.61
CA VAL A 165 7.73 1.86 6.96
C VAL A 165 7.75 0.96 5.74
N ILE A 166 8.11 -0.30 5.93
CA ILE A 166 8.07 -1.35 4.91
C ILE A 166 7.21 -2.50 5.41
N PHE A 167 6.44 -3.10 4.51
CA PHE A 167 5.57 -4.23 4.85
C PHE A 167 6.19 -5.55 4.42
N HIS A 168 6.87 -5.57 3.28
CA HIS A 168 7.60 -6.75 2.81
C HIS A 168 9.08 -6.70 3.21
N LYS A 169 9.55 -7.77 3.86
CA LYS A 169 10.97 -7.96 4.19
C LYS A 169 11.62 -8.76 3.07
N SER A 170 12.16 -8.09 2.06
CA SER A 170 12.97 -8.76 1.04
C SER A 170 14.34 -9.15 1.62
N GLY A 171 14.43 -10.24 2.39
CA GLY A 171 15.71 -10.81 2.83
C GLY A 171 16.67 -9.82 3.50
N PHE A 172 16.14 -8.80 4.19
CA PHE A 172 16.92 -7.84 4.98
C PHE A 172 17.04 -8.30 6.44
N ALA A 173 17.23 -9.60 6.65
CA ALA A 173 17.67 -10.11 7.94
C ALA A 173 19.13 -9.69 8.12
N GLY A 174 19.40 -8.94 9.18
CA GLY A 174 20.66 -8.24 9.40
C GLY A 174 21.81 -9.13 9.85
N GLU A 175 22.09 -10.23 9.16
CA GLU A 175 23.30 -11.01 9.37
C GLU A 175 23.89 -11.31 7.97
N ASP A 176 25.12 -10.83 7.74
CA ASP A 176 25.95 -11.03 6.53
C ASP A 176 25.67 -10.19 5.27
N MET A 177 25.71 -8.85 5.36
CA MET A 177 25.89 -7.99 4.16
C MET A 177 27.23 -7.23 4.21
N ASN A 178 28.04 -7.36 3.15
CA ASN A 178 29.33 -6.66 3.02
C ASN A 178 29.16 -5.21 2.55
N GLU A 179 30.13 -4.33 2.86
CA GLU A 179 30.07 -2.86 2.60
C GLU A 179 29.79 -2.46 1.13
N VAL A 180 30.17 -3.31 0.17
CA VAL A 180 29.92 -3.11 -1.26
C VAL A 180 28.43 -3.31 -1.62
N GLU A 181 27.76 -4.27 -0.99
CA GLU A 181 26.33 -4.53 -1.18
C GLU A 181 25.48 -3.44 -0.53
N ILE A 182 25.93 -2.92 0.61
CA ILE A 182 25.35 -1.74 1.27
C ILE A 182 25.46 -0.52 0.36
N SER A 183 26.58 -0.32 -0.34
CA SER A 183 26.78 0.81 -1.26
C SER A 183 25.94 0.69 -2.55
N ASN A 184 25.85 -0.50 -3.16
CA ASN A 184 24.99 -0.72 -4.33
C ASN A 184 23.49 -0.63 -3.99
N LYS A 185 23.08 -1.05 -2.78
CA LYS A 185 21.69 -0.92 -2.31
C LYS A 185 21.35 0.49 -1.78
N ARG A 186 22.33 1.25 -1.28
CA ARG A 186 22.18 2.71 -1.07
C ARG A 186 21.82 3.40 -2.38
N ILE A 187 22.38 2.96 -3.51
CA ILE A 187 22.06 3.51 -4.83
C ILE A 187 20.63 3.15 -5.26
N SER A 188 20.10 1.95 -5.00
CA SER A 188 18.69 1.63 -5.32
C SER A 188 17.69 2.38 -4.42
N CYS A 189 17.99 2.50 -3.12
CA CYS A 189 17.16 3.23 -2.17
C CYS A 189 17.22 4.77 -2.39
N SER A 190 18.37 5.32 -2.79
CA SER A 190 18.55 6.77 -3.06
C SER A 190 18.19 7.20 -4.49
N LYS A 191 18.31 6.33 -5.51
CA LYS A 191 17.75 6.58 -6.86
C LYS A 191 16.22 6.68 -6.80
N ASN A 192 15.57 5.93 -5.91
CA ASN A 192 14.14 6.01 -5.66
C ASN A 192 13.69 7.30 -4.92
N GLN A 193 14.62 8.14 -4.43
CA GLN A 193 14.30 9.34 -3.64
C GLN A 193 14.78 10.66 -4.23
N LYS A 194 15.81 10.68 -5.09
CA LYS A 194 16.18 11.93 -5.80
C LYS A 194 15.10 12.42 -6.78
N GLU A 195 14.10 11.59 -7.06
CA GLU A 195 12.96 11.91 -7.93
C GLU A 195 11.62 12.03 -7.16
N ALA A 196 11.68 12.16 -5.83
CA ALA A 196 10.51 12.24 -4.95
C ALA A 196 10.58 13.41 -3.94
N CYS A 197 11.56 14.31 -4.07
CA CYS A 197 11.67 15.56 -3.33
C CYS A 197 11.80 16.71 -4.31
#